data_AF-A0A0B0NT77-F1
#
_entry.id   AF-A0A0B0NT77-F1
#
_cell.length_a   1.000
_cell.length_b   1.000
_cell.length_c   1.000
_cell.angle_alpha   90.00
_cell.angle_beta   90.00
_cell.angle_gamma   90.00
#
_symmetry.space_group_name_H-M   'P 1'
#
loop_
_entity.id
_entity.type
_entity.pdbx_description
1 polymer ?
#
loop_
_entity_poly.entity_id
_entity_poly.type
_entity_poly.pdbx_seq_one_letter_code
_entity_poly.pdbx_strand_id
1 'polypeptide(L)'
;MDSREDDGGEPLSRMAEWRDVTPLPQDDGPNPVVPIAYKEEFRETMDYFRAIYKADERSPRALRLTRRAIHLNPGNYTVWHFRRLVLEALNADLDEELDFLQRIANSNSKNYQHHRRWVVERLGANARAKELNLIKKILSIDAKNYHAWSHRQWVLQALGGWEDELDYCQQLLEEDIFNNSAWNQFSARHDFT
;
A
#
# COMPACT_ATOMS: atom_id res chain seq x y z
N MET A 1 20.80 12.07 -4.68
CA MET A 1 20.35 13.47 -4.79
C MET A 1 19.18 13.47 -5.76
N ASP A 2 18.01 13.04 -5.27
CA ASP A 2 16.72 13.25 -5.92
C ASP A 2 15.62 12.87 -4.91
N SER A 3 15.17 13.86 -4.13
CA SER A 3 14.16 13.65 -3.08
C SER A 3 13.38 14.92 -2.81
N ARG A 4 12.98 15.62 -3.89
CA ARG A 4 12.07 16.78 -3.87
C ARG A 4 11.26 16.89 -5.16
N GLU A 5 10.77 15.78 -5.71
CA GLU A 5 9.69 15.87 -6.68
C GLU A 5 8.36 15.96 -5.93
N ASP A 6 7.92 17.21 -5.78
CA ASP A 6 6.54 17.67 -5.64
C ASP A 6 5.79 17.40 -4.31
N ASP A 7 6.15 18.15 -3.26
CA ASP A 7 5.39 18.23 -1.99
C ASP A 7 4.44 19.46 -1.96
N GLY A 8 3.91 19.85 -3.13
CA GLY A 8 3.08 21.03 -3.25
C GLY A 8 2.55 21.26 -4.66
N GLY A 9 1.98 20.23 -5.28
CA GLY A 9 1.31 20.35 -6.57
C GLY A 9 0.24 21.45 -6.54
N GLU A 10 -0.02 22.05 -7.70
CA GLU A 10 -0.99 23.16 -7.84
C GLU A 10 -2.31 22.85 -7.10
N PRO A 11 -2.94 23.85 -6.43
CA PRO A 11 -4.24 23.65 -5.79
C PRO A 11 -5.26 23.08 -6.77
N LEU A 12 -6.06 22.10 -6.33
CA LEU A 12 -7.04 21.42 -7.19
C LEU A 12 -8.05 22.42 -7.77
N SER A 13 -8.42 23.44 -7.00
CA SER A 13 -9.28 24.55 -7.43
C SER A 13 -8.77 25.37 -8.61
N ARG A 14 -7.47 25.34 -8.91
CA ARG A 14 -6.86 26.08 -10.03
C ARG A 14 -6.70 25.23 -11.29
N MET A 15 -6.75 23.92 -11.14
CA MET A 15 -6.63 22.98 -12.25
C MET A 15 -7.91 22.94 -13.09
N ALA A 16 -7.77 23.08 -14.41
CA ALA A 16 -8.90 23.08 -15.32
C ALA A 16 -9.75 21.80 -15.26
N GLU A 17 -9.11 20.66 -14.96
CA GLU A 17 -9.76 19.34 -14.87
C GLU A 17 -10.69 19.17 -13.66
N TRP A 18 -10.70 20.11 -12.71
CA TRP A 18 -11.51 20.05 -11.47
C TRP A 18 -12.64 21.09 -11.45
N ARG A 19 -12.79 21.90 -12.49
CA ARG A 19 -13.79 23.01 -12.53
C ARG A 19 -15.24 22.53 -12.49
N ASP A 20 -15.51 21.30 -12.91
CA ASP A 20 -16.82 20.67 -12.88
C ASP A 20 -17.18 20.08 -11.52
N VAL A 21 -16.22 19.96 -10.60
CA VAL A 21 -16.42 19.37 -9.28
C VAL A 21 -16.61 20.48 -8.25
N THR A 22 -17.73 20.45 -7.53
CA THR A 22 -17.91 21.29 -6.35
C THR A 22 -17.35 20.56 -5.11
N PRO A 23 -16.31 21.09 -4.44
CA PRO A 23 -15.70 20.43 -3.29
C PRO A 23 -16.72 20.29 -2.14
N LEU A 24 -16.67 19.14 -1.45
CA LEU A 24 -17.60 18.81 -0.36
C LEU A 24 -16.88 18.91 0.99
N PRO A 25 -17.13 19.96 1.80
CA PRO A 25 -16.48 20.14 3.08
C PRO A 25 -16.79 19.01 4.06
N GLN A 26 -15.93 18.84 5.06
CA GLN A 26 -16.19 17.94 6.17
C GLN A 26 -17.40 18.44 6.98
N ASP A 27 -18.34 17.53 7.28
CA ASP A 27 -19.44 17.82 8.19
C ASP A 27 -19.12 17.26 9.58
N ASP A 28 -18.56 18.11 10.46
CA ASP A 28 -18.29 17.77 11.86
C ASP A 28 -19.41 18.26 12.81
N GLY A 29 -20.53 18.75 12.26
CA GLY A 29 -21.61 19.35 13.03
C GLY A 29 -21.28 20.73 13.63
N PRO A 30 -22.18 21.30 14.44
CA PRO A 30 -22.07 22.70 14.91
C PRO A 30 -21.02 22.92 16.02
N ASN A 31 -20.70 21.88 16.80
CA ASN A 31 -19.76 21.98 17.93
C ASN A 31 -18.86 20.74 17.96
N PRO A 32 -17.86 20.67 17.06
CA PRO A 32 -17.02 19.49 16.94
C PRO A 32 -16.14 19.32 18.18
N VAL A 33 -16.06 18.09 18.67
CA VAL A 33 -15.09 17.70 19.70
C VAL A 33 -13.84 17.19 18.96
N VAL A 34 -12.66 17.57 19.45
CA VAL A 34 -11.33 17.25 18.85
C VAL A 34 -11.15 17.64 17.36
N PRO A 35 -11.49 18.88 16.95
CA PRO A 35 -11.24 19.32 15.59
C PRO A 35 -9.75 19.36 15.29
N ILE A 36 -9.35 18.78 14.15
CA ILE A 36 -7.97 18.84 13.68
C ILE A 36 -7.82 20.13 12.87
N ALA A 37 -6.83 20.96 13.24
CA ALA A 37 -6.45 22.13 12.47
C ALA A 37 -5.70 21.72 11.20
N TYR A 38 -6.45 21.28 10.17
CA TYR A 38 -5.88 20.81 8.91
C TYR A 38 -5.16 21.93 8.17
N LYS A 39 -4.04 21.58 7.50
CA LYS A 39 -3.43 22.44 6.49
C LYS A 39 -4.39 22.61 5.30
N GLU A 40 -4.26 23.73 4.60
CA GLU A 40 -5.12 24.06 3.45
C GLU A 40 -5.13 22.95 2.39
N GLU A 41 -3.95 22.43 2.05
CA GLU A 41 -3.83 21.35 1.07
C GLU A 41 -4.57 20.08 1.48
N PHE A 42 -4.50 19.72 2.77
CA PHE A 42 -5.22 18.56 3.30
C PHE A 42 -6.72 18.77 3.18
N ARG A 43 -7.20 19.94 3.60
CA ARG A 43 -8.62 20.30 3.53
C ARG A 43 -9.11 20.25 2.08
N GLU A 44 -8.44 20.95 1.16
CA GLU A 44 -8.81 20.99 -0.25
C GLU A 44 -8.84 19.57 -0.84
N THR A 45 -7.76 18.80 -0.68
CA THR A 45 -7.68 17.42 -1.21
C THR A 45 -8.81 16.54 -0.69
N MET A 46 -9.11 16.62 0.61
CA MET A 46 -10.17 15.82 1.21
C MET A 46 -11.56 16.30 0.81
N ASP A 47 -11.77 17.60 0.58
CA ASP A 47 -13.06 18.13 0.14
C ASP A 47 -13.38 17.68 -1.30
N TYR A 48 -12.39 17.71 -2.20
CA TYR A 48 -12.52 17.12 -3.54
C TYR A 48 -12.70 15.60 -3.46
N PHE A 49 -11.98 14.92 -2.56
CA PHE A 49 -12.15 13.47 -2.39
C PHE A 49 -13.57 13.12 -1.95
N ARG A 50 -14.14 13.85 -0.98
CA ARG A 50 -15.54 13.63 -0.56
C ARG A 50 -16.52 13.86 -1.70
N ALA A 51 -16.30 14.86 -2.55
CA ALA A 51 -17.15 15.10 -3.71
C ALA A 51 -17.09 13.95 -4.73
N ILE A 52 -15.88 13.52 -5.11
CA ILE A 52 -15.64 12.39 -6.03
C ILE A 52 -16.17 11.08 -5.47
N TYR A 53 -15.93 10.82 -4.18
CA TYR A 53 -16.38 9.64 -3.48
C TYR A 53 -17.92 9.57 -3.44
N LYS A 54 -18.58 10.70 -3.14
CA LYS A 54 -20.05 10.78 -3.11
C LYS A 54 -20.67 10.59 -4.49
N ALA A 55 -20.01 11.06 -5.55
CA ALA A 55 -20.44 10.88 -6.94
C ALA A 55 -20.12 9.47 -7.50
N ASP A 56 -19.40 8.65 -6.73
CA ASP A 56 -18.82 7.36 -7.16
C ASP A 56 -18.03 7.43 -8.47
N GLU A 57 -17.33 8.53 -8.71
CA GLU A 57 -16.63 8.73 -9.99
C GLU A 57 -15.39 7.84 -10.10
N ARG A 58 -15.39 6.93 -11.08
CA ARG A 58 -14.29 5.99 -11.38
C ARG A 58 -13.46 6.44 -12.57
N SER A 59 -12.64 7.48 -12.38
CA SER A 59 -11.87 8.11 -13.45
C SER A 59 -10.36 8.11 -13.19
N PRO A 60 -9.51 8.33 -14.22
CA PRO A 60 -8.08 8.51 -14.02
C PRO A 60 -7.73 9.69 -13.10
N ARG A 61 -8.54 10.77 -13.09
CA ARG A 61 -8.36 11.89 -12.16
C ARG A 61 -8.71 11.50 -10.72
N ALA A 62 -9.74 10.67 -10.52
CA ALA A 62 -10.04 10.11 -9.21
C ALA A 62 -8.88 9.23 -8.69
N LEU A 63 -8.24 8.43 -9.57
CA LEU A 63 -7.07 7.64 -9.19
C LEU A 63 -5.89 8.54 -8.76
N ARG A 64 -5.61 9.63 -9.47
CA ARG A 64 -4.60 10.63 -9.08
C ARG A 64 -4.96 11.33 -7.77
N LEU A 65 -6.24 11.65 -7.56
CA LEU A 65 -6.70 12.27 -6.31
C LEU A 65 -6.49 11.34 -5.10
N THR A 66 -6.80 10.05 -5.24
CA THR A 66 -6.53 9.09 -4.15
C THR A 66 -5.04 8.98 -3.83
N ARG A 67 -4.16 9.08 -4.84
CA ARG A 67 -2.72 9.16 -4.63
C ARG A 67 -2.37 10.37 -3.75
N ARG A 68 -2.86 11.58 -4.07
CA ARG A 68 -2.61 12.79 -3.26
C ARG A 68 -3.14 12.63 -1.83
N ALA A 69 -4.37 12.15 -1.68
CA ALA A 69 -5.00 11.93 -0.37
C ALA A 69 -4.23 10.89 0.48
N ILE A 70 -3.71 9.82 -0.12
CA ILE A 70 -2.90 8.82 0.58
C ILE A 70 -1.56 9.40 1.03
N HIS A 71 -0.90 10.24 0.24
CA HIS A 71 0.35 10.88 0.67
C HIS A 71 0.12 11.78 1.89
N LEU A 72 -1.00 12.50 1.92
CA LEU A 72 -1.36 13.39 3.04
C LEU A 72 -1.81 12.62 4.30
N ASN A 73 -2.48 11.48 4.14
CA ASN A 73 -2.83 10.59 5.25
C ASN A 73 -2.85 9.11 4.81
N PRO A 74 -1.71 8.40 4.93
CA PRO A 74 -1.62 6.97 4.59
C PRO A 74 -2.52 6.08 5.48
N GLY A 75 -2.98 6.59 6.61
CA GLY A 75 -3.87 5.92 7.55
C GLY A 75 -5.36 5.92 7.15
N ASN A 76 -5.75 6.66 6.11
CA ASN A 76 -7.16 6.77 5.70
C ASN A 76 -7.65 5.54 4.92
N TYR A 77 -8.27 4.59 5.61
CA TYR A 77 -8.75 3.33 5.02
C TYR A 77 -9.84 3.53 3.95
N THR A 78 -10.65 4.59 4.04
CA THR A 78 -11.70 4.90 3.05
C THR A 78 -11.09 5.25 1.70
N VAL A 79 -10.00 6.03 1.70
CA VAL A 79 -9.28 6.38 0.46
C VAL A 79 -8.67 5.14 -0.18
N TRP A 80 -8.06 4.25 0.61
CA TRP A 80 -7.52 2.98 0.11
C TRP A 80 -8.60 2.07 -0.47
N HIS A 81 -9.75 1.97 0.18
CA HIS A 81 -10.88 1.20 -0.33
C HIS A 81 -11.37 1.77 -1.67
N PHE A 82 -11.61 3.08 -1.74
CA PHE A 82 -12.04 3.72 -2.97
C PHE A 82 -11.01 3.58 -4.09
N ARG A 83 -9.71 3.69 -3.78
CA ARG A 83 -8.62 3.48 -4.75
C ARG A 83 -8.69 2.09 -5.39
N ARG A 84 -8.95 1.03 -4.62
CA ARG A 84 -9.10 -0.33 -5.17
C ARG A 84 -10.23 -0.42 -6.18
N LEU A 85 -11.39 0.13 -5.83
CA LEU A 85 -12.55 0.15 -6.72
C LEU A 85 -12.28 0.96 -8.00
N VAL A 86 -11.54 2.07 -7.91
CA VAL A 86 -11.12 2.85 -9.10
C VAL A 86 -10.11 2.06 -9.95
N LEU A 87 -9.12 1.41 -9.34
CA LEU A 87 -8.15 0.57 -10.06
C LEU A 87 -8.84 -0.55 -10.85
N GLU A 88 -9.82 -1.21 -10.23
CA GLU A 88 -10.63 -2.25 -10.88
C GLU A 88 -11.47 -1.70 -12.03
N ALA A 89 -12.19 -0.61 -11.80
CA ALA A 89 -13.05 0.00 -12.82
C ALA A 89 -12.27 0.51 -14.04
N LEU A 90 -11.03 0.95 -13.83
CA LEU A 90 -10.15 1.41 -14.91
C LEU A 90 -9.36 0.27 -15.57
N ASN A 91 -9.42 -0.95 -15.03
CA ASN A 91 -8.53 -2.06 -15.40
C ASN A 91 -7.06 -1.60 -15.45
N ALA A 92 -6.64 -0.88 -14.40
CA ALA A 92 -5.34 -0.23 -14.33
C ALA A 92 -4.20 -1.26 -14.25
N ASP A 93 -3.00 -0.85 -14.70
CA ASP A 93 -1.80 -1.67 -14.57
C ASP A 93 -1.39 -1.81 -13.09
N LEU A 94 -1.44 -3.04 -12.59
CA LEU A 94 -1.13 -3.36 -11.20
C LEU A 94 0.38 -3.43 -10.93
N ASP A 95 1.23 -3.59 -11.95
CA ASP A 95 2.68 -3.44 -11.79
C ASP A 95 3.05 -1.98 -11.50
N GLU A 96 2.42 -1.01 -12.18
CA GLU A 96 2.57 0.42 -11.83
C GLU A 96 2.09 0.73 -10.41
N GLU A 97 1.03 0.03 -9.94
CA GLU A 97 0.54 0.17 -8.58
C GLU A 97 1.53 -0.39 -7.55
N LEU A 98 2.26 -1.47 -7.87
CA LEU A 98 3.36 -1.96 -7.02
C LEU A 98 4.50 -0.94 -6.91
N ASP A 99 4.81 -0.21 -7.98
CA ASP A 99 5.82 0.86 -7.95
C ASP A 99 5.37 2.03 -7.08
N PHE A 100 4.10 2.43 -7.18
CA PHE A 100 3.50 3.42 -6.30
C PHE A 100 3.59 2.97 -4.83
N LEU A 101 3.26 1.72 -4.56
CA LEU A 101 3.36 1.12 -3.23
C LEU A 101 4.79 1.14 -2.71
N GLN A 102 5.79 0.82 -3.53
CA GLN A 102 7.19 0.86 -3.12
C GLN A 102 7.63 2.24 -2.61
N ARG A 103 7.08 3.33 -3.16
CA ARG A 103 7.35 4.71 -2.71
C ARG A 103 6.70 5.02 -1.37
N ILE A 104 5.54 4.43 -1.09
CA ILE A 104 4.77 4.64 0.15
C ILE A 104 5.22 3.72 1.28
N ALA A 105 5.96 2.65 1.00
CA ALA A 105 6.40 1.66 1.99
C ALA A 105 7.05 2.28 3.25
N ASN A 106 7.75 3.40 3.10
CA ASN A 106 8.42 4.11 4.20
C ASN A 106 7.46 4.80 5.19
N SER A 107 6.20 5.03 4.81
CA SER A 107 5.20 5.69 5.65
C SER A 107 4.61 4.78 6.75
N ASN A 108 4.98 3.50 6.78
CA ASN A 108 4.64 2.51 7.80
C ASN A 108 3.14 2.40 8.15
N SER A 109 2.25 2.59 7.18
CA SER A 109 0.80 2.41 7.37
C SER A 109 0.38 0.93 7.27
N LYS A 110 -0.47 0.46 8.18
CA LYS A 110 -1.10 -0.88 8.07
C LYS A 110 -1.90 -1.02 6.77
N ASN A 111 -2.54 0.05 6.31
CA ASN A 111 -3.34 0.02 5.08
C ASN A 111 -2.48 -0.27 3.84
N TYR A 112 -1.24 0.22 3.82
CA TYR A 112 -0.28 -0.07 2.75
C TYR A 112 -0.04 -1.58 2.61
N GLN A 113 0.18 -2.27 3.74
CA GLN A 113 0.43 -3.72 3.74
C GLN A 113 -0.78 -4.49 3.21
N HIS A 114 -1.99 -4.12 3.67
CA HIS A 114 -3.23 -4.74 3.18
C HIS A 114 -3.46 -4.47 1.69
N HIS A 115 -3.19 -3.26 1.20
CA HIS A 115 -3.33 -2.94 -0.21
C HIS A 115 -2.30 -3.67 -1.07
N ARG A 116 -1.05 -3.80 -0.61
CA ARG A 116 -0.02 -4.59 -1.33
C ARG A 116 -0.46 -6.04 -1.51
N ARG A 117 -0.99 -6.68 -0.45
CA ARG A 117 -1.53 -8.05 -0.56
C ARG A 117 -2.64 -8.14 -1.60
N TRP A 118 -3.59 -7.20 -1.60
CA TRP A 118 -4.68 -7.13 -2.58
C TRP A 118 -4.19 -6.99 -4.03
N VAL A 119 -3.13 -6.19 -4.27
CA VAL A 119 -2.52 -6.03 -5.59
C VAL A 119 -1.84 -7.32 -6.03
N VAL A 120 -1.03 -7.91 -5.13
CA VAL A 120 -0.30 -9.16 -5.38
C VAL A 120 -1.25 -10.33 -5.66
N GLU A 121 -2.36 -10.44 -4.94
CA GLU A 121 -3.40 -11.47 -5.19
C GLU A 121 -3.95 -11.39 -6.62
N ARG A 122 -4.19 -10.17 -7.12
CA ARG A 122 -4.71 -9.96 -8.49
C ARG A 122 -3.68 -10.23 -9.57
N LEU A 123 -2.41 -9.92 -9.31
CA LEU A 123 -1.30 -10.26 -10.20
C LEU A 123 -1.00 -11.77 -10.21
N GLY A 124 -1.35 -12.47 -9.12
CA GLY A 124 -1.21 -13.91 -8.99
C GLY A 124 0.23 -14.40 -9.09
N ALA A 125 0.44 -15.53 -9.78
CA ALA A 125 1.73 -16.20 -9.90
C ALA A 125 2.85 -15.30 -10.49
N ASN A 126 2.49 -14.30 -11.30
CA ASN A 126 3.44 -13.36 -11.91
C ASN A 126 4.13 -12.47 -10.85
N ALA A 127 3.45 -12.16 -9.74
CA ALA A 127 4.00 -11.34 -8.66
C ALA A 127 4.81 -12.15 -7.64
N ARG A 128 4.59 -13.47 -7.53
CA ARG A 128 5.22 -14.34 -6.52
C ARG A 128 6.74 -14.18 -6.46
N ALA A 129 7.42 -14.29 -7.59
CA ALA A 129 8.88 -14.20 -7.64
C ALA A 129 9.39 -12.80 -7.26
N LYS A 130 8.69 -11.74 -7.69
CA LYS A 130 9.01 -10.36 -7.31
C LYS A 130 8.88 -10.15 -5.81
N GLU A 131 7.81 -10.65 -5.20
CA GLU A 131 7.56 -10.54 -3.76
C GLU A 131 8.58 -11.32 -2.93
N LEU A 132 8.85 -12.59 -3.27
CA LEU A 132 9.82 -13.39 -2.54
C LEU A 132 11.23 -12.78 -2.63
N ASN A 133 11.61 -12.17 -3.76
CA ASN A 133 12.86 -11.45 -3.91
C ASN A 133 12.90 -10.14 -3.09
N LEU A 134 11.80 -9.39 -3.03
CA LEU A 134 11.71 -8.21 -2.18
C LEU A 134 11.87 -8.60 -0.70
N ILE A 135 11.18 -9.64 -0.26
CA ILE A 135 11.28 -10.17 1.11
C ILE A 135 12.72 -10.57 1.41
N LYS A 136 13.39 -11.31 0.51
CA LYS A 136 14.80 -11.69 0.67
C LYS A 136 15.69 -10.47 0.90
N LYS A 137 15.49 -9.38 0.14
CA LYS A 137 16.23 -8.11 0.32
C LYS A 137 15.94 -7.44 1.66
N ILE A 138 14.71 -7.51 2.16
CA ILE A 138 14.36 -6.95 3.47
C ILE A 138 15.03 -7.78 4.57
N LEU A 139 14.95 -9.11 4.48
CA LEU A 139 15.55 -10.03 5.45
C LEU A 139 17.08 -10.01 5.44
N SER A 140 17.73 -9.69 4.32
CA SER A 140 19.19 -9.49 4.30
C SER A 140 19.64 -8.24 5.06
N ILE A 141 18.74 -7.27 5.27
CA ILE A 141 19.00 -6.07 6.07
C ILE A 141 18.60 -6.31 7.54
N ASP A 142 17.44 -6.93 7.75
CA ASP A 142 16.91 -7.28 9.07
C ASP A 142 16.34 -8.71 9.04
N ALA A 143 17.19 -9.68 9.39
CA ALA A 143 16.88 -11.11 9.34
C ALA A 143 15.74 -11.54 10.29
N LYS A 144 15.36 -10.67 11.25
CA LYS A 144 14.34 -10.94 12.26
C LYS A 144 13.10 -10.05 12.07
N ASN A 145 12.96 -9.41 10.91
CA ASN A 145 11.83 -8.54 10.62
C ASN A 145 10.50 -9.32 10.62
N TYR A 146 9.69 -9.10 11.66
CA TYR A 146 8.40 -9.80 11.83
C TYR A 146 7.44 -9.57 10.67
N HIS A 147 7.38 -8.35 10.14
CA HIS A 147 6.48 -8.02 9.02
C HIS A 147 6.90 -8.70 7.73
N ALA A 148 8.20 -8.79 7.45
CA ALA A 148 8.73 -9.49 6.28
C ALA A 148 8.44 -10.99 6.35
N TRP A 149 8.66 -11.62 7.51
CA TRP A 149 8.33 -13.03 7.72
C TRP A 149 6.82 -13.31 7.63
N SER A 150 5.98 -12.48 8.24
CA SER A 150 4.52 -12.59 8.13
C SER A 150 4.04 -12.42 6.69
N HIS A 151 4.62 -11.48 5.94
CA HIS A 151 4.31 -11.31 4.51
C HIS A 151 4.80 -12.50 3.69
N ARG A 152 5.98 -13.06 3.99
CA ARG A 152 6.50 -14.27 3.34
C ARG A 152 5.57 -15.45 3.49
N GLN A 153 5.13 -15.75 4.72
CA GLN A 153 4.19 -16.84 4.98
C GLN A 153 2.89 -16.64 4.20
N TRP A 154 2.36 -15.42 4.19
CA TRP A 154 1.17 -15.12 3.41
C TRP A 154 1.39 -15.32 1.90
N VAL A 155 2.50 -14.86 1.33
CA VAL A 155 2.81 -15.07 -0.11
C VAL A 155 2.84 -16.57 -0.44
N LEU A 156 3.51 -17.37 0.39
CA LEU A 156 3.63 -18.81 0.17
C LEU A 156 2.29 -19.54 0.31
N GLN A 157 1.45 -19.13 1.26
CA GLN A 157 0.11 -19.69 1.45
C GLN A 157 -0.85 -19.30 0.32
N ALA A 158 -0.84 -18.04 -0.10
CA ALA A 158 -1.78 -17.51 -1.08
C ALA A 158 -1.39 -17.83 -2.53
N LEU A 159 -0.10 -17.84 -2.85
CA LEU A 159 0.42 -17.95 -4.21
C LEU A 159 1.27 -19.21 -4.47
N GLY A 160 1.53 -20.03 -3.44
CA GLY A 160 2.47 -21.15 -3.52
C GLY A 160 3.94 -20.70 -3.55
N GLY A 161 4.85 -21.56 -4.04
CA GLY A 161 6.30 -21.29 -3.97
C GLY A 161 7.01 -21.97 -2.82
N TRP A 162 6.40 -23.00 -2.24
CA TRP A 162 7.00 -23.75 -1.14
C TRP A 162 8.22 -24.56 -1.58
N GLU A 163 8.42 -24.83 -2.88
CA GLU A 163 9.43 -25.76 -3.37
C GLU A 163 10.83 -25.40 -2.85
N ASP A 164 11.22 -24.13 -3.04
CA ASP A 164 12.54 -23.59 -2.71
C ASP A 164 12.66 -23.09 -1.25
N GLU A 165 11.59 -23.19 -0.45
CA GLU A 165 11.56 -22.55 0.87
C GLU A 165 12.49 -23.20 1.88
N LEU A 166 12.68 -24.53 1.80
CA LEU A 166 13.60 -25.25 2.71
C LEU A 166 15.05 -24.86 2.46
N ASP A 167 15.45 -24.79 1.19
CA ASP A 167 16.80 -24.38 0.81
C ASP A 167 17.08 -22.95 1.29
N TYR A 168 16.09 -22.06 1.21
CA TYR A 168 16.21 -20.71 1.73
C TYR A 168 16.34 -20.67 3.26
N CYS A 169 15.53 -21.44 3.99
CA CYS A 169 15.66 -21.54 5.45
C CYS A 169 17.02 -22.10 5.85
N GLN A 170 17.52 -23.13 5.15
CA GLN A 170 18.83 -23.71 5.39
C GLN A 170 19.94 -22.67 5.19
N GLN A 171 19.91 -21.92 4.10
CA GLN A 171 20.87 -20.85 3.86
C GLN A 171 20.90 -19.84 5.02
N LEU A 172 19.74 -19.38 5.51
CA LEU A 172 19.67 -18.43 6.62
C LEU A 172 20.20 -19.00 7.94
N LEU A 173 20.04 -20.31 8.17
CA LEU A 173 20.54 -20.99 9.36
C LEU A 173 22.04 -21.29 9.28
N GLU A 174 22.59 -21.47 8.08
CA GLU A 174 24.04 -21.53 7.84
C GLU A 174 24.69 -20.16 8.10
N GLU A 175 23.99 -19.06 7.79
CA GLU A 175 24.44 -17.69 8.10
C GLU A 175 24.31 -17.34 9.60
N ASP A 176 23.18 -17.67 10.24
CA ASP A 176 22.95 -17.48 11.68
C ASP A 176 22.08 -18.62 12.25
N ILE A 177 22.73 -19.58 12.91
CA ILE A 177 22.07 -20.73 13.54
C ILE A 177 21.13 -20.35 14.68
N PHE A 178 21.25 -19.14 15.24
CA PHE A 178 20.38 -18.62 16.31
C PHE A 178 19.22 -17.77 15.77
N ASN A 179 18.99 -17.77 14.45
CA ASN A 179 17.83 -17.09 13.86
C ASN A 179 16.53 -17.87 14.11
N ASN A 180 15.87 -17.56 15.23
CA ASN A 180 14.57 -18.15 15.58
C ASN A 180 13.49 -17.97 14.50
N SER A 181 13.54 -16.90 13.71
CA SER A 181 12.55 -16.68 12.65
C SER A 181 12.71 -17.69 11.52
N ALA A 182 13.96 -18.00 11.15
CA ALA A 182 14.27 -19.02 10.16
C ALA A 182 13.89 -20.43 10.67
N TRP A 183 14.16 -20.73 11.95
CA TRP A 183 13.71 -21.98 12.58
C TRP A 183 12.19 -22.12 12.60
N ASN A 184 11.47 -21.05 12.94
CA ASN A 184 10.01 -21.02 12.92
C ASN A 184 9.47 -21.31 11.51
N GLN A 185 10.02 -20.64 10.50
CA GLN A 185 9.63 -20.86 9.10
C GLN A 185 9.92 -22.30 8.63
N PHE A 186 11.08 -22.84 8.98
CA PHE A 186 11.46 -24.22 8.67
C PHE A 186 10.45 -25.23 9.24
N SER A 187 10.00 -24.98 10.47
CA SER A 187 9.01 -25.81 11.15
C SER A 187 7.63 -25.67 10.52
N ALA A 188 7.23 -24.46 10.15
CA ALA A 188 5.91 -24.18 9.58
C ALA A 188 5.60 -24.96 8.30
N ARG A 189 6.60 -25.31 7.47
CA ARG A 189 6.38 -26.12 6.26
C ARG A 189 5.93 -27.56 6.58
N HIS A 190 6.37 -28.13 7.71
CA HIS A 190 6.06 -29.51 8.07
C HIS A 190 4.56 -29.73 8.38
N ASP A 191 3.83 -28.67 8.72
CA ASP A 191 2.39 -28.74 9.00
C ASP A 191 1.53 -28.68 7.72
N PHE A 192 2.12 -28.38 6.55
CA PHE A 192 1.42 -28.22 5.27
C PHE A 192 1.78 -29.31 4.21
N THR A 193 2.49 -30.36 4.62
CA THR A 193 2.75 -31.58 3.82
C THR A 193 2.11 -32.80 4.44
#